data_AF-A0A9P1EM91-F1
#
_entry.id   AF-A0A9P1EM91-F1
#
_cell.length_a   1.000
_cell.length_b   1.000
_cell.length_c   1.000
_cell.angle_alpha   90.00
_cell.angle_beta   90.00
_cell.angle_gamma   90.00
#
_symmetry.space_group_name_H-M   'P 1'
#
loop_
_entity.id
_entity.type
_entity.pdbx_description
1 polymer ?
#
loop_
_entity_poly.entity_id
_entity_poly.type
_entity_poly.pdbx_seq_one_letter_code
_entity_poly.pdbx_strand_id
1 'polypeptide(L)'
;MALKVTSRDIQEIVSKLSSDKAKSREEGVKLLNTWLDGERKAAFCTYIAEKTAMLKPYDIPHSETWPFLVELLMNCVLLEISGSKKRPPKLTFAKTLRVVVQRAEDSQYSGKTQLLLHVVKFLFKHVCDVLRDVPSFQSEYSTILRDLLAVRPYGLHMRKHTYYGLMLFYMERVQTSLSAKNDGQLNPKDEIFRCILTLHSLLENPPGDFSNDLREQILVGFAKFFTQIRDEGKVTRKLIECINTYLLIDGPNLGLKYLEIHKDVQQLVFSFWKTTHDRSLKDSIVFYAKLQLNLTRGAADEGALLEELLDITYKELNQMSISGNNFPWRETLKDEKYQSMTRSQCSIMELAALVFCRDQS
;
A
#
# COMPACT_ATOMS: atom_id res chain seq x y z
N MET A 1 -0.49 29.35 -28.49
CA MET A 1 0.72 28.77 -29.13
C MET A 1 1.45 27.98 -28.04
N ALA A 2 1.41 26.64 -28.07
CA ALA A 2 2.01 25.84 -27.00
C ALA A 2 3.54 26.05 -27.02
N LEU A 3 4.12 26.44 -25.88
CA LEU A 3 5.56 26.60 -25.72
C LEU A 3 6.24 25.25 -26.00
N LYS A 4 7.04 25.19 -27.06
CA LYS A 4 7.79 23.99 -27.44
C LYS A 4 8.99 23.85 -26.52
N VAL A 5 9.06 22.74 -25.78
CA VAL A 5 10.23 22.40 -24.94
C VAL A 5 11.40 22.00 -25.83
N THR A 6 12.59 22.48 -25.48
CA THR A 6 13.82 22.25 -26.25
C THR A 6 14.87 21.55 -25.39
N SER A 7 15.86 20.94 -26.05
CA SER A 7 17.02 20.32 -25.38
C SER A 7 17.75 21.30 -24.44
N ARG A 8 17.84 22.59 -24.83
CA ARG A 8 18.49 23.63 -24.04
C ARG A 8 17.80 23.84 -22.68
N ASP A 9 16.47 23.76 -22.64
CA ASP A 9 15.69 23.92 -21.41
C ASP A 9 16.02 22.79 -20.41
N ILE A 10 16.16 21.56 -20.92
CA ILE A 10 16.53 20.40 -20.10
C ILE A 10 17.97 20.51 -19.61
N GLN A 11 18.90 20.89 -20.50
CA GLN A 11 20.31 21.04 -20.15
C GLN A 11 20.53 22.11 -19.08
N GLU A 12 19.76 23.20 -19.09
CA GLU A 12 19.82 24.21 -18.04
C GLU A 12 19.45 23.61 -16.67
N ILE A 13 18.33 22.88 -16.60
CA ILE A 13 17.89 22.20 -15.37
C ILE A 13 18.97 21.22 -14.88
N VAL A 14 19.45 20.35 -15.78
CA VAL A 14 20.47 19.34 -15.46
C VAL A 14 21.75 20.01 -14.95
N SER A 15 22.25 21.06 -15.63
CA SER A 15 23.47 21.75 -15.21
C SER A 15 23.38 22.36 -13.80
N LYS A 16 22.21 22.91 -13.44
CA LYS A 16 21.97 23.46 -12.10
C LYS A 16 21.85 22.36 -11.04
N LEU A 17 21.15 21.26 -11.35
CA LEU A 17 20.98 20.14 -10.43
C LEU A 17 22.28 19.35 -10.20
N SER A 18 23.13 19.22 -11.22
CA SER A 18 24.44 18.54 -11.13
C SER A 18 25.52 19.37 -10.44
N SER A 19 25.26 20.63 -10.08
CA SER A 19 26.26 21.51 -9.48
C SER A 19 26.60 21.10 -8.03
N ASP A 20 27.88 21.19 -7.67
CA ASP A 20 28.37 20.98 -6.30
C ASP A 20 27.89 22.07 -5.31
N LYS A 21 27.54 23.25 -5.83
CA LYS A 21 27.04 24.37 -5.02
C LYS A 21 25.58 24.14 -4.61
N ALA A 22 25.31 24.09 -3.29
CA ALA A 22 23.97 23.90 -2.74
C ALA A 22 22.92 24.92 -3.24
N LYS A 23 23.29 26.20 -3.36
CA LYS A 23 22.41 27.25 -3.90
C LYS A 23 22.01 26.98 -5.35
N SER A 24 22.95 26.53 -6.18
CA SER A 24 22.68 26.22 -7.59
C SER A 24 21.72 25.04 -7.73
N ARG A 25 21.89 23.98 -6.91
CA ARG A 25 20.95 22.85 -6.88
C ARG A 25 19.55 23.27 -6.45
N GLU A 26 19.45 24.15 -5.46
CA GLU A 26 18.17 24.71 -5.03
C GLU A 26 17.49 25.52 -6.15
N GLU A 27 18.24 26.33 -6.89
CA GLU A 27 17.72 27.00 -8.09
C GLU A 27 17.30 26.01 -9.17
N GLY A 28 18.06 24.94 -9.39
CA GLY A 28 17.70 23.87 -10.33
C GLY A 28 16.40 23.18 -9.93
N VAL A 29 16.19 22.90 -8.64
CA VAL A 29 14.93 22.35 -8.12
C VAL A 29 13.77 23.33 -8.30
N LYS A 30 13.98 24.62 -8.05
CA LYS A 30 12.94 25.63 -8.28
C LYS A 30 12.57 25.71 -9.76
N LEU A 31 13.57 25.75 -10.65
CA LEU A 31 13.37 25.77 -12.10
C LEU A 31 12.64 24.52 -12.58
N LEU A 32 13.00 23.33 -12.10
CA LEU A 32 12.29 22.10 -12.45
C LEU A 32 10.82 22.15 -12.02
N ASN A 33 10.52 22.66 -10.82
CA ASN A 33 9.14 22.78 -10.37
C ASN A 33 8.30 23.74 -11.23
N THR A 34 8.88 24.83 -11.76
CA THR A 34 8.13 25.71 -12.68
C THR A 34 7.79 25.04 -14.00
N TRP A 35 8.57 24.04 -14.44
CA TRP A 35 8.24 23.20 -15.60
C TRP A 35 7.23 22.10 -15.27
N LEU A 36 7.20 21.60 -14.04
CA LEU A 36 6.28 20.54 -13.59
C LEU A 36 4.90 21.06 -13.17
N ASP A 37 4.74 22.38 -13.06
CA ASP A 37 3.49 23.05 -12.69
C ASP A 37 2.96 23.96 -13.81
N GLY A 38 1.65 24.25 -13.74
CA GLY A 38 0.99 25.18 -14.68
C GLY A 38 0.81 24.66 -16.11
N GLU A 39 0.73 25.58 -17.06
CA GLU A 39 0.37 25.30 -18.46
C GLU A 39 1.47 24.61 -19.28
N ARG A 40 2.74 24.77 -18.89
CA ARG A 40 3.91 24.21 -19.61
C ARG A 40 4.17 22.73 -19.29
N LYS A 41 3.59 22.29 -18.18
CA LYS A 41 3.65 20.93 -17.63
C LYS A 41 3.43 19.83 -18.66
N ALA A 42 2.35 19.94 -19.44
CA ALA A 42 1.99 18.89 -20.38
C ALA A 42 3.04 18.73 -21.48
N ALA A 43 3.53 19.85 -22.02
CA ALA A 43 4.57 19.83 -23.05
C ALA A 43 5.90 19.28 -22.52
N PHE A 44 6.30 19.67 -21.31
CA PHE A 44 7.53 19.19 -20.66
C PHE A 44 7.49 17.69 -20.35
N CYS A 45 6.42 17.22 -19.70
CA CYS A 45 6.27 15.81 -19.39
C CYS A 45 6.22 14.95 -20.66
N THR A 46 5.48 15.38 -21.68
CA THR A 46 5.39 14.66 -22.96
C THR A 46 6.76 14.55 -23.63
N TYR A 47 7.53 15.66 -23.69
CA TYR A 47 8.88 15.66 -24.26
C TYR A 47 9.81 14.62 -23.61
N ILE A 48 9.91 14.64 -22.28
CA ILE A 48 10.80 13.70 -21.56
C ILE A 48 10.28 12.28 -21.65
N ALA A 49 8.96 12.08 -21.61
CA ALA A 49 8.37 10.75 -21.68
C ALA A 49 8.58 10.11 -23.06
N GLU A 50 8.48 10.89 -24.15
CA GLU A 50 8.83 10.44 -25.51
C GLU A 50 10.31 10.05 -25.62
N LYS A 51 11.23 10.88 -25.08
CA LYS A 51 12.67 10.56 -25.05
C LYS A 51 12.96 9.30 -24.24
N THR A 52 12.33 9.17 -23.08
CA THR A 52 12.47 7.98 -22.23
C THR A 52 11.92 6.73 -22.93
N ALA A 53 10.80 6.86 -23.63
CA ALA A 53 10.16 5.78 -24.37
C ALA A 53 10.99 5.27 -25.57
N MET A 54 12.02 6.01 -26.00
CA MET A 54 12.97 5.61 -27.04
C MET A 54 14.15 4.79 -26.48
N LEU A 55 14.33 4.73 -25.16
CA LEU A 55 15.39 3.93 -24.54
C LEU A 55 15.15 2.43 -24.74
N LYS A 56 16.19 1.72 -25.17
CA LYS A 56 16.21 0.26 -25.18
C LYS A 56 16.58 -0.29 -23.79
N PRO A 57 16.30 -1.58 -23.51
CA PRO A 57 16.55 -2.17 -22.18
C PRO A 57 17.99 -2.06 -21.66
N TYR A 58 18.98 -1.96 -22.54
CA TYR A 58 20.41 -1.87 -22.18
C TYR A 58 21.01 -0.48 -22.41
N ASP A 59 20.20 0.50 -22.82
CA ASP A 59 20.68 1.85 -23.04
C ASP A 59 20.93 2.55 -21.70
N ILE A 60 21.97 3.38 -21.67
CA ILE A 60 22.24 4.26 -20.53
C ILE A 60 21.27 5.46 -20.62
N PRO A 61 20.48 5.75 -19.58
CA PRO A 61 19.61 6.92 -19.57
C PRO A 61 20.41 8.20 -19.78
N HIS A 62 20.05 8.98 -20.81
CA HIS A 62 20.67 10.28 -21.08
C HIS A 62 19.91 11.41 -20.39
N SER A 63 20.48 12.63 -20.44
CA SER A 63 20.03 13.81 -19.68
C SER A 63 18.58 14.25 -19.91
N GLU A 64 17.91 13.76 -20.94
CA GLU A 64 16.53 14.12 -21.31
C GLU A 64 15.53 13.01 -21.01
N THR A 65 15.85 12.14 -20.05
CA THR A 65 15.02 10.99 -19.70
C THR A 65 14.63 11.02 -18.23
N TRP A 66 13.48 10.41 -17.92
CA TRP A 66 13.00 10.32 -16.54
C TRP A 66 13.97 9.59 -15.61
N PRO A 67 14.56 8.42 -15.97
CA PRO A 67 15.51 7.74 -15.10
C PRO A 67 16.70 8.61 -14.72
N PHE A 68 17.25 9.37 -15.68
CA PHE A 68 18.37 10.26 -15.43
C PHE A 68 18.00 11.40 -14.45
N LEU A 69 16.84 12.05 -14.66
CA LEU A 69 16.38 13.11 -13.76
C LEU A 69 16.09 12.59 -12.35
N VAL A 70 15.52 11.38 -12.23
CA VAL A 70 15.30 10.72 -10.94
C VAL A 70 16.64 10.46 -10.24
N GLU A 71 17.62 9.89 -10.93
CA GLU A 71 18.95 9.64 -10.36
C GLU A 71 19.64 10.92 -9.90
N LEU A 72 19.56 11.98 -10.72
CA LEU A 72 20.11 13.28 -10.39
C LEU A 72 19.44 13.90 -9.15
N LEU A 73 18.12 13.75 -9.02
CA LEU A 73 17.37 14.21 -7.85
C LEU A 73 17.64 13.37 -6.59
N MET A 74 17.84 12.05 -6.71
CA MET A 74 18.28 11.22 -5.60
C MET A 74 19.63 11.72 -5.06
N ASN A 75 20.58 11.99 -5.94
CA ASN A 75 21.87 12.57 -5.56
C ASN A 75 21.72 13.96 -4.91
N CYS A 76 20.85 14.82 -5.45
CA CYS A 76 20.55 16.11 -4.83
C CYS A 76 20.00 15.96 -3.40
N VAL A 77 19.12 14.98 -3.17
CA VAL A 77 18.58 14.67 -1.84
C VAL A 77 19.70 14.22 -0.90
N LEU A 78 20.55 13.28 -1.31
CA LEU A 78 21.66 12.81 -0.46
C LEU A 78 22.65 13.94 -0.12
N LEU A 79 22.94 14.83 -1.06
CA LEU A 79 23.77 16.01 -0.83
C LEU A 79 23.11 17.03 0.11
N GLU A 80 21.79 17.21 0.03
CA GLU A 80 21.06 18.06 0.97
C GLU A 80 21.05 17.46 2.38
N ILE A 81 20.83 16.15 2.52
CA ILE A 81 20.87 15.45 3.81
C ILE A 81 22.26 15.58 4.44
N SER A 82 23.31 15.29 3.68
CA SER A 82 24.69 15.36 4.18
C SER A 82 25.13 16.80 4.50
N GLY A 83 24.64 17.79 3.77
CA GLY A 83 24.91 19.21 4.01
C GLY A 83 24.13 19.83 5.17
N SER A 84 23.02 19.20 5.59
CA SER A 84 22.11 19.73 6.60
C SER A 84 22.32 19.12 8.00
N LYS A 85 23.54 18.71 8.38
CA LYS A 85 23.81 18.12 9.72
C LYS A 85 23.31 18.94 10.93
N LYS A 86 23.19 20.26 10.80
CA LYS A 86 22.76 21.18 11.88
C LYS A 86 21.30 21.65 11.78
N ARG A 87 20.59 21.29 10.71
CA ARG A 87 19.22 21.79 10.43
C ARG A 87 18.39 20.70 9.72
N PRO A 88 17.06 20.69 9.81
CA PRO A 88 16.30 19.75 8.98
C PRO A 88 16.58 20.00 7.49
N PRO A 89 16.76 18.95 6.68
CA PRO A 89 16.98 19.09 5.24
C PRO A 89 15.73 19.69 4.58
N LYS A 90 15.94 20.47 3.51
CA LYS A 90 14.85 21.18 2.82
C LYS A 90 13.86 20.21 2.17
N LEU A 91 12.60 20.25 2.63
CA LEU A 91 11.52 19.38 2.16
C LEU A 91 11.24 19.47 0.65
N THR A 92 11.56 20.61 0.01
CA THR A 92 11.37 20.81 -1.43
C THR A 92 12.08 19.76 -2.27
N PHE A 93 13.24 19.25 -1.86
CA PHE A 93 13.95 18.19 -2.60
C PHE A 93 13.14 16.89 -2.63
N ALA A 94 12.63 16.46 -1.47
CA ALA A 94 11.77 15.27 -1.36
C ALA A 94 10.47 15.43 -2.15
N LYS A 95 9.81 16.59 -2.03
CA LYS A 95 8.59 16.92 -2.79
C LYS A 95 8.82 16.88 -4.29
N THR A 96 9.93 17.44 -4.76
CA THR A 96 10.25 17.49 -6.19
C THR A 96 10.51 16.08 -6.72
N LEU A 97 11.27 15.25 -6.00
CA LEU A 97 11.47 13.85 -6.37
C LEU A 97 10.12 13.10 -6.46
N ARG A 98 9.22 13.30 -5.49
CA ARG A 98 7.87 12.72 -5.52
C ARG A 98 7.11 13.14 -6.77
N VAL A 99 7.05 14.43 -7.07
CA VAL A 99 6.34 14.94 -8.25
C VAL A 99 6.94 14.33 -9.52
N VAL A 100 8.27 14.28 -9.66
CA VAL A 100 8.93 13.68 -10.83
C VAL A 100 8.57 12.21 -11.01
N VAL A 101 8.62 11.40 -9.94
CA VAL A 101 8.22 9.99 -9.99
C VAL A 101 6.77 9.84 -10.43
N GLN A 102 5.87 10.65 -9.88
CA GLN A 102 4.45 10.64 -10.26
C GLN A 102 4.24 11.01 -11.72
N ARG A 103 4.96 12.01 -12.24
CA ARG A 103 4.84 12.42 -13.65
C ARG A 103 5.45 11.43 -14.62
N ALA A 104 6.50 10.72 -14.21
CA ALA A 104 7.13 9.69 -15.02
C ALA A 104 6.20 8.48 -15.25
N GLU A 105 5.37 8.12 -14.26
CA GLU A 105 4.42 7.00 -14.37
C GLU A 105 3.01 7.42 -14.80
N ASP A 106 2.81 8.70 -15.13
CA ASP A 106 1.53 9.20 -15.56
C ASP A 106 1.28 8.86 -17.03
N SER A 107 0.42 7.87 -17.24
CA SER A 107 0.08 7.33 -18.56
C SER A 107 -0.41 8.37 -19.57
N GLN A 108 -0.86 9.54 -19.12
CA GLN A 108 -1.37 10.60 -20.00
C GLN A 108 -0.32 11.21 -20.94
N TYR A 109 0.98 11.07 -20.63
CA TYR A 109 2.04 11.76 -21.39
C TYR A 109 2.77 10.91 -22.42
N SER A 110 2.82 9.59 -22.27
CA SER A 110 3.56 8.70 -23.18
C SER A 110 2.74 7.55 -23.76
N GLY A 111 1.61 7.22 -23.14
CA GLY A 111 0.90 5.96 -23.39
C GLY A 111 1.70 4.70 -23.06
N LYS A 112 2.94 4.82 -22.56
CA LYS A 112 3.82 3.72 -22.14
C LYS A 112 3.94 3.69 -20.62
N THR A 113 3.86 2.49 -20.07
CA THR A 113 4.11 2.23 -18.64
C THR A 113 5.57 1.89 -18.40
N GLN A 114 6.04 2.00 -17.16
CA GLN A 114 7.36 1.51 -16.72
C GLN A 114 8.55 2.37 -17.18
N LEU A 115 8.37 3.70 -17.23
CA LEU A 115 9.39 4.62 -17.72
C LEU A 115 10.60 4.77 -16.77
N LEU A 116 10.49 4.31 -15.53
CA LEU A 116 11.54 4.30 -14.52
C LEU A 116 12.26 2.95 -14.38
N LEU A 117 12.00 1.97 -15.26
CA LEU A 117 12.57 0.62 -15.17
C LEU A 117 14.10 0.62 -14.97
N HIS A 118 14.84 1.49 -15.68
CA HIS A 118 16.30 1.58 -15.60
C HIS A 118 16.83 2.04 -14.22
N VAL A 119 16.04 2.77 -13.43
CA VAL A 119 16.47 3.35 -12.14
C VAL A 119 15.73 2.74 -10.94
N VAL A 120 14.63 2.04 -11.14
CA VAL A 120 13.71 1.63 -10.06
C VAL A 120 14.38 0.81 -8.94
N LYS A 121 15.32 -0.07 -9.31
CA LYS A 121 16.11 -0.86 -8.36
C LYS A 121 16.91 0.01 -7.39
N PHE A 122 17.51 1.08 -7.91
CA PHE A 122 18.27 2.05 -7.10
C PHE A 122 17.33 2.96 -6.32
N LEU A 123 16.20 3.34 -6.92
CA LEU A 123 15.18 4.16 -6.29
C LEU A 123 14.58 3.49 -5.05
N PHE A 124 14.27 2.19 -5.09
CA PHE A 124 13.80 1.48 -3.88
C PHE A 124 14.84 1.48 -2.76
N LYS A 125 16.11 1.26 -3.09
CA LYS A 125 17.19 1.31 -2.09
C LYS A 125 17.29 2.71 -1.47
N HIS A 126 17.31 3.74 -2.32
CA HIS A 126 17.32 5.14 -1.89
C HIS A 126 16.12 5.47 -0.98
N VAL A 127 14.92 5.01 -1.35
CA VAL A 127 13.71 5.21 -0.55
C VAL A 127 13.83 4.54 0.82
N CYS A 128 14.30 3.29 0.88
CA CYS A 128 14.50 2.57 2.13
C CYS A 128 15.52 3.28 3.04
N ASP A 129 16.63 3.77 2.48
CA ASP A 129 17.68 4.43 3.24
C ASP A 129 17.18 5.79 3.80
N VAL A 130 16.53 6.61 2.97
CA VAL A 130 16.01 7.92 3.41
C VAL A 130 14.86 7.80 4.42
N LEU A 131 13.95 6.82 4.26
CA LEU A 131 12.83 6.61 5.19
C LEU A 131 13.32 6.34 6.62
N ARG A 132 14.39 5.55 6.75
CA ARG A 132 14.99 5.20 8.05
C ARG A 132 15.70 6.39 8.68
N ASP A 133 16.44 7.16 7.89
CA ASP A 133 17.41 8.11 8.43
C ASP A 133 16.86 9.56 8.57
N VAL A 134 15.78 9.91 7.84
CA VAL A 134 15.30 11.30 7.74
C VAL A 134 13.79 11.43 7.99
N PRO A 135 13.37 11.63 9.26
CA PRO A 135 11.96 11.73 9.63
C PRO A 135 11.16 12.79 8.85
N SER A 136 11.76 13.96 8.59
CA SER A 136 11.09 15.06 7.88
C SER A 136 10.68 14.71 6.45
N PHE A 137 11.29 13.70 5.83
CA PHE A 137 11.01 13.28 4.46
C PHE A 137 10.04 12.10 4.37
N GLN A 138 9.68 11.48 5.50
CA GLN A 138 8.98 10.21 5.49
C GLN A 138 7.61 10.25 4.82
N SER A 139 6.84 11.33 4.96
CA SER A 139 5.52 11.45 4.31
C SER A 139 5.62 11.46 2.78
N GLU A 140 6.61 12.18 2.26
CA GLU A 140 6.90 12.29 0.83
C GLU A 140 7.39 10.94 0.28
N TYR A 141 8.34 10.32 0.97
CA TYR A 141 8.93 9.03 0.58
C TYR A 141 7.97 7.85 0.72
N SER A 142 7.08 7.87 1.70
CA SER A 142 6.00 6.87 1.79
C SER A 142 5.06 6.96 0.59
N THR A 143 4.86 8.16 0.05
CA THR A 143 4.03 8.36 -1.14
C THR A 143 4.76 7.85 -2.38
N ILE A 144 6.04 8.19 -2.55
CA ILE A 144 6.90 7.62 -3.60
C ILE A 144 6.84 6.09 -3.57
N LEU A 145 7.00 5.48 -2.40
CA LEU A 145 6.98 4.02 -2.27
C LEU A 145 5.66 3.43 -2.75
N ARG A 146 4.51 3.98 -2.34
CA ARG A 146 3.20 3.51 -2.81
C ARG A 146 3.03 3.69 -4.32
N ASP A 147 3.47 4.82 -4.87
CA ASP A 147 3.39 5.09 -6.31
C ASP A 147 4.23 4.08 -7.10
N LEU A 148 5.42 3.70 -6.60
CA LEU A 148 6.26 2.66 -7.21
C LEU A 148 5.65 1.27 -7.11
N LEU A 149 5.07 0.91 -5.96
CA LEU A 149 4.44 -0.40 -5.74
C LEU A 149 3.16 -0.56 -6.57
N ALA A 150 2.45 0.53 -6.85
CA ALA A 150 1.27 0.51 -7.72
C ALA A 150 1.59 0.03 -9.16
N VAL A 151 2.83 0.24 -9.62
CA VAL A 151 3.32 -0.30 -10.89
C VAL A 151 3.85 -1.71 -10.67
N ARG A 152 2.96 -2.71 -10.75
CA ARG A 152 3.22 -4.12 -10.41
C ARG A 152 4.60 -4.67 -10.84
N PRO A 153 5.10 -4.44 -12.08
CA PRO A 153 6.40 -4.97 -12.50
C PRO A 153 7.58 -4.47 -11.67
N TYR A 154 7.48 -3.28 -11.07
CA TYR A 154 8.57 -2.71 -10.27
C TYR A 154 8.85 -3.48 -9.00
N GLY A 155 7.83 -4.06 -8.37
CA GLY A 155 8.02 -4.89 -7.17
C GLY A 155 9.07 -5.98 -7.36
N LEU A 156 9.12 -6.59 -8.56
CA LEU A 156 10.07 -7.65 -8.91
C LEU A 156 11.53 -7.17 -8.98
N HIS A 157 11.76 -5.87 -9.16
CA HIS A 157 13.10 -5.29 -9.18
C HIS A 157 13.61 -4.89 -7.79
N MET A 158 12.75 -4.95 -6.77
CA MET A 158 13.14 -4.66 -5.39
C MET A 158 14.00 -5.80 -4.82
N ARG A 159 15.16 -5.46 -4.24
CA ARG A 159 16.02 -6.47 -3.61
C ARG A 159 15.38 -6.97 -2.32
N LYS A 160 15.55 -8.27 -2.01
CA LYS A 160 14.99 -8.90 -0.80
C LYS A 160 15.33 -8.15 0.49
N HIS A 161 16.56 -7.71 0.68
CA HIS A 161 16.96 -6.95 1.88
C HIS A 161 16.31 -5.55 1.95
N THR A 162 16.04 -4.92 0.80
CA THR A 162 15.35 -3.63 0.74
C THR A 162 13.89 -3.81 1.14
N TYR A 163 13.23 -4.84 0.62
CA TYR A 163 11.87 -5.20 1.02
C TYR A 163 11.79 -5.54 2.50
N TYR A 164 12.71 -6.37 3.00
CA TYR A 164 12.83 -6.71 4.41
C TYR A 164 12.93 -5.45 5.29
N GLY A 165 13.85 -4.53 4.95
CA GLY A 165 14.03 -3.28 5.68
C GLY A 165 12.78 -2.39 5.67
N LEU A 166 12.12 -2.25 4.53
CA LEU A 166 10.87 -1.49 4.41
C LEU A 166 9.73 -2.12 5.22
N MET A 167 9.59 -3.44 5.17
CA MET A 167 8.55 -4.16 5.89
C MET A 167 8.70 -3.97 7.40
N LEU A 168 9.89 -4.19 7.95
CA LEU A 168 10.14 -3.99 9.37
C LEU A 168 9.93 -2.53 9.80
N PHE A 169 10.41 -1.58 8.99
CA PHE A 169 10.22 -0.16 9.26
C PHE A 169 8.74 0.22 9.39
N TYR A 170 7.88 -0.23 8.48
CA TYR A 170 6.44 0.07 8.57
C TYR A 170 5.74 -0.73 9.65
N MET A 171 6.16 -1.97 9.93
CA MET A 171 5.62 -2.75 11.05
C MET A 171 5.87 -2.05 12.39
N GLU A 172 7.12 -1.66 12.65
CA GLU A 172 7.52 -0.93 13.86
C GLU A 172 6.80 0.42 13.96
N ARG A 173 6.71 1.16 12.85
CA ARG A 173 6.04 2.46 12.84
C ARG A 173 4.56 2.36 13.15
N VAL A 174 3.85 1.37 12.60
CA VAL A 174 2.44 1.16 12.91
C VAL A 174 2.29 0.79 14.39
N GLN A 175 3.14 -0.10 14.91
CA GLN A 175 3.10 -0.52 16.31
C GLN A 175 3.29 0.67 17.28
N THR A 176 4.35 1.44 17.07
CA THR A 176 4.69 2.61 17.91
C THR A 176 3.59 3.65 17.87
N SER A 177 2.99 3.87 16.70
CA SER A 177 1.93 4.86 16.54
C SER A 177 0.59 4.41 17.13
N LEU A 178 0.30 3.10 17.16
CA LEU A 178 -0.86 2.54 17.88
C LEU A 178 -0.67 2.62 19.41
N SER A 179 0.57 2.52 19.88
CA SER A 179 0.93 2.58 21.31
C SER A 179 0.99 4.01 21.86
N ALA A 180 1.20 5.01 20.99
CA ALA A 180 1.33 6.40 21.39
C ALA A 180 0.00 6.93 21.95
N LYS A 181 0.05 7.43 23.19
CA LYS A 181 -1.05 8.26 23.73
C LYS A 181 -1.12 9.52 22.86
N ASN A 182 -2.34 9.96 22.52
CA ASN A 182 -2.58 11.14 21.66
C ASN A 182 -2.12 12.44 22.36
N ASP A 183 -0.81 12.64 22.48
CA ASP A 183 -0.20 13.83 23.07
C ASP A 183 -0.21 14.97 22.04
N GLY A 184 -1.38 15.58 21.87
CA GLY A 184 -1.54 16.90 21.28
C GLY A 184 -1.14 17.09 19.81
N GLN A 185 -0.69 16.06 19.09
CA GLN A 185 -0.41 16.17 17.66
C GLN A 185 -1.71 16.44 16.89
N LEU A 186 -1.66 17.45 16.01
CA LEU A 186 -2.71 17.72 15.04
C LEU A 186 -2.68 16.59 14.00
N ASN A 187 -3.54 15.59 14.20
CA ASN A 187 -3.90 14.51 13.26
C ASN A 187 -3.07 13.19 13.28
N PRO A 188 -2.84 12.56 14.44
CA PRO A 188 -2.10 11.28 14.55
C PRO A 188 -2.80 10.13 13.83
N LYS A 189 -4.14 10.12 13.82
CA LYS A 189 -4.94 9.04 13.20
C LYS A 189 -4.76 8.99 11.67
N ASP A 190 -4.60 10.12 11.00
CA ASP A 190 -4.36 10.14 9.55
C ASP A 190 -2.93 9.76 9.17
N GLU A 191 -1.96 10.04 10.03
CA GLU A 191 -0.59 9.58 9.83
C GLU A 191 -0.48 8.07 10.01
N ILE A 192 -1.05 7.51 11.09
CA ILE A 192 -1.16 6.06 11.31
C ILE A 192 -1.80 5.39 10.09
N PHE A 193 -2.94 5.93 9.65
CA PHE A 193 -3.65 5.38 8.50
C PHE A 193 -2.79 5.37 7.23
N ARG A 194 -2.05 6.45 6.93
CA ARG A 194 -1.13 6.51 5.79
C ARG A 194 0.03 5.49 5.90
N CYS A 195 0.52 5.23 7.10
CA CYS A 195 1.52 4.19 7.34
C CYS A 195 0.95 2.80 7.05
N ILE A 196 -0.28 2.52 7.51
CA ILE A 196 -0.97 1.25 7.26
C ILE A 196 -1.26 1.08 5.76
N LEU A 197 -1.65 2.15 5.05
CA LEU A 197 -1.82 2.08 3.58
C LEU A 197 -0.53 1.65 2.88
N THR A 198 0.61 2.14 3.36
CA THR A 198 1.92 1.82 2.78
C THR A 198 2.34 0.39 3.15
N LEU A 199 2.10 -0.03 4.39
CA LEU A 199 2.28 -1.41 4.83
C LEU A 199 1.44 -2.39 3.99
N HIS A 200 0.17 -2.09 3.76
CA HIS A 200 -0.68 -2.90 2.89
C HIS A 200 -0.08 -2.98 1.48
N SER A 201 0.31 -1.84 0.90
CA SER A 201 0.90 -1.82 -0.45
C SER A 201 2.15 -2.71 -0.57
N LEU A 202 2.96 -2.81 0.50
CA LEU A 202 4.11 -3.72 0.56
C LEU A 202 3.67 -5.19 0.63
N LEU A 203 2.70 -5.51 1.49
CA LEU A 203 2.18 -6.88 1.64
C LEU A 203 1.53 -7.39 0.34
N GLU A 204 0.86 -6.50 -0.41
CA GLU A 204 0.23 -6.84 -1.69
C GLU A 204 1.26 -7.08 -2.81
N ASN A 205 2.45 -6.49 -2.71
CA ASN A 205 3.46 -6.48 -3.77
C ASN A 205 4.84 -6.96 -3.30
N PRO A 206 4.98 -8.20 -2.80
CA PRO A 206 6.30 -8.74 -2.45
C PRO A 206 7.17 -8.95 -3.71
N PRO A 207 8.51 -8.84 -3.60
CA PRO A 207 9.45 -9.05 -4.72
C PRO A 207 9.61 -10.52 -5.13
N GLY A 208 8.67 -11.38 -4.72
CA GLY A 208 8.79 -12.84 -4.73
C GLY A 208 8.94 -13.40 -3.32
N ASP A 209 9.46 -14.63 -3.21
CA ASP A 209 9.60 -15.34 -1.94
C ASP A 209 10.65 -14.71 -1.01
N PHE A 210 10.34 -14.66 0.28
CA PHE A 210 11.18 -14.08 1.35
C PHE A 210 11.42 -15.08 2.48
N SER A 211 12.31 -14.74 3.42
CA SER A 211 12.76 -15.67 4.46
C SER A 211 11.68 -15.97 5.50
N ASN A 212 11.75 -17.16 6.11
CA ASN A 212 10.90 -17.53 7.25
C ASN A 212 11.09 -16.59 8.45
N ASP A 213 12.27 -16.01 8.61
CA ASP A 213 12.53 -14.97 9.61
C ASP A 213 11.63 -13.74 9.40
N LEU A 214 11.53 -13.23 8.16
CA LEU A 214 10.64 -12.10 7.88
C LEU A 214 9.17 -12.46 8.12
N ARG A 215 8.75 -13.67 7.74
CA ARG A 215 7.38 -14.16 8.00
C ARG A 215 7.04 -14.11 9.47
N GLU A 216 7.95 -14.57 10.31
CA GLU A 216 7.78 -14.58 11.76
C GLU A 216 7.70 -13.16 12.33
N GLN A 217 8.56 -12.26 11.87
CA GLN A 217 8.51 -10.85 12.29
C GLN A 217 7.19 -10.18 11.88
N ILE A 218 6.66 -10.51 10.69
CA ILE A 218 5.35 -10.01 10.25
C ILE A 218 4.23 -10.51 11.16
N LEU A 219 4.22 -11.81 11.51
CA LEU A 219 3.23 -12.39 12.41
C LEU A 219 3.29 -11.77 13.81
N VAL A 220 4.49 -11.64 14.38
CA VAL A 220 4.71 -10.96 15.67
C VAL A 220 4.22 -9.51 15.62
N GLY A 221 4.45 -8.81 14.49
CA GLY A 221 3.93 -7.46 14.26
C GLY A 221 2.40 -7.41 14.30
N PHE A 222 1.72 -8.30 13.57
CA PHE A 222 0.25 -8.37 13.58
C PHE A 222 -0.33 -8.68 14.95
N ALA A 223 0.21 -9.66 15.68
CA ALA A 223 -0.23 -9.98 17.03
C ALA A 223 -0.18 -8.75 17.95
N LYS A 224 0.91 -7.96 17.86
CA LYS A 224 1.05 -6.70 18.60
C LYS A 224 0.06 -5.63 18.15
N PHE A 225 -0.30 -5.55 16.87
CA PHE A 225 -1.31 -4.59 16.42
C PHE A 225 -2.67 -4.89 17.03
N PHE A 226 -3.12 -6.14 16.95
CA PHE A 226 -4.48 -6.52 17.35
C PHE A 226 -4.70 -6.50 18.87
N THR A 227 -3.63 -6.66 19.67
CA THR A 227 -3.71 -6.44 21.13
C THR A 227 -3.90 -4.97 21.54
N GLN A 228 -3.59 -4.03 20.64
CA GLN A 228 -3.65 -2.59 20.92
C GLN A 228 -4.92 -1.91 20.41
N ILE A 229 -5.63 -2.54 19.47
CA ILE A 229 -6.87 -2.01 18.91
C ILE A 229 -8.02 -2.22 19.90
N ARG A 230 -8.77 -1.15 20.18
CA ARG A 230 -9.97 -1.21 21.04
C ARG A 230 -11.26 -0.80 20.33
N ASP A 231 -11.18 0.12 19.38
CA ASP A 231 -12.34 0.72 18.73
C ASP A 231 -12.48 0.30 17.25
N GLU A 232 -13.72 0.26 16.77
CA GLU A 232 -14.01 0.14 15.35
C GLU A 232 -13.61 1.43 14.60
N GLY A 233 -13.18 1.29 13.35
CA GLY A 233 -12.88 2.45 12.50
C GLY A 233 -11.99 2.12 11.31
N LYS A 234 -11.61 3.16 10.56
CA LYS A 234 -10.79 3.03 9.33
C LYS A 234 -9.44 2.33 9.56
N VAL A 235 -8.82 2.56 10.72
CA VAL A 235 -7.53 1.95 11.09
C VAL A 235 -7.69 0.44 11.26
N THR A 236 -8.63 0.02 12.12
CA THR A 236 -8.98 -1.38 12.37
C THR A 236 -9.35 -2.11 11.08
N ARG A 237 -10.22 -1.51 10.27
CA ARG A 237 -10.62 -2.04 8.96
C ARG A 237 -9.41 -2.30 8.07
N LYS A 238 -8.53 -1.30 7.92
CA LYS A 238 -7.36 -1.44 7.05
C LYS A 238 -6.34 -2.46 7.59
N LEU A 239 -6.22 -2.62 8.91
CA LEU A 239 -5.35 -3.65 9.50
C LEU A 239 -5.90 -5.06 9.26
N ILE A 240 -7.22 -5.26 9.31
CA ILE A 240 -7.85 -6.53 8.92
C ILE A 240 -7.62 -6.80 7.43
N GLU A 241 -7.73 -5.80 6.57
CA GLU A 241 -7.36 -5.96 5.16
C GLU A 241 -5.87 -6.34 5.00
N CYS A 242 -4.96 -5.76 5.79
CA CYS A 242 -3.53 -6.11 5.73
C CYS A 242 -3.28 -7.59 6.07
N ILE A 243 -3.85 -8.09 7.17
CA ILE A 243 -3.66 -9.51 7.54
C ILE A 243 -4.33 -10.44 6.53
N ASN A 244 -5.48 -10.06 5.97
CA ASN A 244 -6.11 -10.81 4.88
C ASN A 244 -5.21 -10.91 3.66
N THR A 245 -4.62 -9.80 3.23
CA THR A 245 -3.67 -9.78 2.10
C THR A 245 -2.45 -10.65 2.38
N TYR A 246 -1.90 -10.58 3.60
CA TYR A 246 -0.77 -11.41 3.99
C TYR A 246 -1.11 -12.92 3.99
N LEU A 247 -2.23 -13.31 4.60
CA LEU A 247 -2.68 -14.70 4.64
C LEU A 247 -3.07 -15.23 3.27
N LEU A 248 -3.62 -14.38 2.40
CA LEU A 248 -3.95 -14.77 1.02
C LEU A 248 -2.68 -15.07 0.22
N ILE A 249 -1.65 -14.22 0.32
CA ILE A 249 -0.44 -14.32 -0.50
C ILE A 249 0.53 -15.36 0.06
N ASP A 250 0.72 -15.39 1.38
CA ASP A 250 1.80 -16.14 2.01
C ASP A 250 1.30 -17.13 3.09
N GLY A 251 -0.01 -17.18 3.35
CA GLY A 251 -0.62 -18.10 4.32
C GLY A 251 -0.22 -19.57 4.15
N PRO A 252 -0.22 -20.13 2.93
CA PRO A 252 0.22 -21.52 2.71
C PRO A 252 1.67 -21.78 3.12
N ASN A 253 2.53 -20.75 3.13
CA ASN A 253 3.94 -20.87 3.51
C ASN A 253 4.17 -20.77 5.03
N LEU A 254 3.12 -20.52 5.83
CA LEU A 254 3.23 -20.34 7.27
C LEU A 254 3.26 -21.66 8.07
N GLY A 255 2.92 -22.79 7.44
CA GLY A 255 2.72 -24.06 8.17
C GLY A 255 1.66 -23.88 9.26
N LEU A 256 1.89 -24.35 10.49
CA LEU A 256 0.92 -24.19 11.59
C LEU A 256 0.87 -22.76 12.18
N LYS A 257 1.78 -21.86 11.79
CA LYS A 257 1.85 -20.50 12.37
C LYS A 257 0.63 -19.63 12.03
N TYR A 258 -0.17 -19.97 11.01
CA TYR A 258 -1.43 -19.27 10.76
C TYR A 258 -2.45 -19.48 11.90
N LEU A 259 -2.38 -20.61 12.62
CA LEU A 259 -3.24 -20.88 13.78
C LEU A 259 -2.84 -20.02 14.98
N GLU A 260 -1.54 -19.80 15.17
CA GLU A 260 -1.03 -18.95 16.26
C GLU A 260 -1.54 -17.51 16.10
N ILE A 261 -1.40 -16.94 14.89
CA ILE A 261 -1.95 -15.60 14.64
C ILE A 261 -3.48 -15.58 14.67
N HIS A 262 -4.15 -16.67 14.29
CA HIS A 262 -5.61 -16.74 14.45
C HIS A 262 -6.01 -16.62 15.92
N LYS A 263 -5.31 -17.32 16.83
CA LYS A 263 -5.57 -17.24 18.28
C LYS A 263 -5.45 -15.81 18.83
N ASP A 264 -4.49 -15.04 18.32
CA ASP A 264 -4.29 -13.64 18.72
C ASP A 264 -5.34 -12.68 18.16
N VAL A 265 -5.93 -13.00 17.00
CA VAL A 265 -6.80 -12.09 16.23
C VAL A 265 -8.29 -12.42 16.39
N GLN A 266 -8.64 -13.68 16.64
CA GLN A 266 -10.02 -14.18 16.65
C GLN A 266 -10.96 -13.42 17.60
N GLN A 267 -10.49 -13.09 18.82
CA GLN A 267 -11.33 -12.43 19.82
C GLN A 267 -11.80 -11.06 19.33
N LEU A 268 -10.90 -10.29 18.72
CA LEU A 268 -11.21 -8.98 18.18
C LEU A 268 -12.12 -9.09 16.95
N VAL A 269 -11.82 -10.02 16.04
CA VAL A 269 -12.59 -10.23 14.81
C VAL A 269 -14.03 -10.63 15.12
N PHE A 270 -14.24 -11.58 16.03
CA PHE A 270 -15.58 -12.06 16.38
C PHE A 270 -16.36 -11.09 17.26
N SER A 271 -15.68 -10.29 18.09
CA SER A 271 -16.30 -9.18 18.79
C SER A 271 -16.88 -8.18 17.77
N PHE A 272 -16.06 -7.70 16.83
CA PHE A 272 -16.50 -6.74 15.83
C PHE A 272 -17.48 -7.32 14.81
N TRP A 273 -17.42 -8.62 14.51
CA TRP A 273 -18.42 -9.27 13.66
C TRP A 273 -19.84 -9.01 14.19
N LYS A 274 -20.03 -9.18 15.50
CA LYS A 274 -21.34 -9.10 16.16
C LYS A 274 -21.80 -7.66 16.38
N THR A 275 -20.88 -6.72 16.59
CA THR A 275 -21.21 -5.34 16.96
C THR A 275 -21.21 -4.37 15.79
N THR A 276 -20.46 -4.68 14.72
CA THR A 276 -20.20 -3.66 13.70
C THR A 276 -21.40 -3.41 12.79
N HIS A 277 -21.66 -2.12 12.55
CA HIS A 277 -22.59 -1.66 11.52
C HIS A 277 -21.88 -1.26 10.22
N ASP A 278 -20.55 -1.26 10.21
CA ASP A 278 -19.75 -0.94 9.03
C ASP A 278 -19.67 -2.16 8.11
N ARG A 279 -20.44 -2.10 7.00
CA ARG A 279 -20.48 -3.17 6.00
C ARG A 279 -19.11 -3.53 5.43
N SER A 280 -18.22 -2.55 5.25
CA SER A 280 -16.90 -2.80 4.68
C SER A 280 -15.94 -3.49 5.66
N LEU A 281 -16.07 -3.17 6.95
CA LEU A 281 -15.39 -3.92 8.01
C LEU A 281 -15.94 -5.34 8.10
N LYS A 282 -17.26 -5.50 8.05
CA LYS A 282 -17.92 -6.81 8.05
C LYS A 282 -17.49 -7.68 6.87
N ASP A 283 -17.42 -7.14 5.66
CA ASP A 283 -16.94 -7.87 4.47
C ASP A 283 -15.47 -8.32 4.63
N SER A 284 -14.63 -7.48 5.25
CA SER A 284 -13.22 -7.81 5.51
C SER A 284 -13.08 -8.93 6.56
N ILE A 285 -13.91 -8.91 7.59
CA ILE A 285 -13.99 -9.95 8.62
C ILE A 285 -14.52 -11.28 8.03
N VAL A 286 -15.54 -11.23 7.17
CA VAL A 286 -16.04 -12.40 6.43
C VAL A 286 -14.94 -13.00 5.56
N PHE A 287 -14.17 -12.16 4.86
CA PHE A 287 -13.06 -12.62 4.04
C PHE A 287 -11.96 -13.27 4.88
N TYR A 288 -11.64 -12.70 6.05
CA TYR A 288 -10.71 -13.30 7.01
C TYR A 288 -11.15 -14.72 7.41
N ALA A 289 -12.42 -14.89 7.78
CA ALA A 289 -12.96 -16.21 8.16
C ALA A 289 -12.84 -17.24 7.02
N LYS A 290 -13.13 -16.84 5.78
CA LYS A 290 -12.93 -17.70 4.60
C LYS A 290 -11.48 -18.13 4.44
N LEU A 291 -10.53 -17.20 4.61
CA LEU A 291 -9.10 -17.49 4.52
C LEU A 291 -8.67 -18.47 5.61
N GLN A 292 -9.09 -18.26 6.85
CA GLN A 292 -8.78 -19.15 7.97
C GLN A 292 -9.30 -20.56 7.72
N LEU A 293 -10.57 -20.71 7.31
CA LEU A 293 -11.11 -22.02 6.90
C LEU A 293 -10.28 -22.67 5.79
N ASN A 294 -9.88 -21.92 4.77
CA ASN A 294 -9.10 -22.48 3.67
C ASN A 294 -7.71 -22.94 4.12
N LEU A 295 -7.09 -22.25 5.08
CA LEU A 295 -5.79 -22.61 5.64
C LEU A 295 -5.87 -23.76 6.64
N THR A 296 -6.96 -23.89 7.40
CA THR A 296 -7.18 -24.97 8.39
C THR A 296 -7.56 -26.31 7.79
N ARG A 297 -7.77 -26.40 6.47
CA ARG A 297 -8.25 -27.62 5.82
C ARG A 297 -7.33 -28.81 6.11
N GLY A 298 -7.86 -29.83 6.77
CA GLY A 298 -7.14 -31.04 7.16
C GLY A 298 -6.26 -30.89 8.42
N ALA A 299 -6.38 -29.79 9.17
CA ALA A 299 -5.73 -29.61 10.46
C ALA A 299 -6.59 -30.19 11.60
N ALA A 300 -5.95 -30.65 12.68
CA ALA A 300 -6.67 -31.18 13.85
C ALA A 300 -7.60 -30.16 14.52
N ASP A 301 -7.26 -28.85 14.41
CA ASP A 301 -8.02 -27.74 14.97
C ASP A 301 -9.15 -27.24 14.05
N GLU A 302 -9.42 -27.91 12.91
CA GLU A 302 -10.47 -27.52 11.95
C GLU A 302 -11.86 -27.50 12.59
N GLY A 303 -12.15 -28.48 13.46
CA GLY A 303 -13.48 -28.62 14.10
C GLY A 303 -13.85 -27.43 15.00
N ALA A 304 -12.91 -26.92 15.80
CA ALA A 304 -13.19 -25.82 16.74
C ALA A 304 -13.50 -24.50 16.00
N LEU A 305 -12.73 -24.18 14.94
CA LEU A 305 -13.00 -23.02 14.10
C LEU A 305 -14.33 -23.15 13.35
N LEU A 306 -14.62 -24.36 12.86
CA LEU A 306 -15.85 -24.64 12.12
C LEU A 306 -17.09 -24.47 13.02
N GLU A 307 -17.06 -25.00 14.24
CA GLU A 307 -18.14 -24.84 15.23
C GLU A 307 -18.41 -23.37 15.57
N GLU A 308 -17.35 -22.58 15.81
CA GLU A 308 -17.49 -21.15 16.11
C GLU A 308 -18.08 -20.37 14.93
N LEU A 309 -17.64 -20.68 13.71
CA LEU A 309 -18.18 -20.06 12.50
C LEU A 309 -19.61 -20.53 12.17
N LEU A 310 -19.98 -21.77 12.48
CA LEU A 310 -21.34 -22.30 12.33
C LEU A 310 -22.34 -21.49 13.17
N ASP A 311 -22.06 -21.29 14.46
CA ASP A 311 -22.93 -20.52 15.36
C ASP A 311 -23.11 -19.08 14.89
N ILE A 312 -22.00 -18.41 14.53
CA ILE A 312 -22.01 -17.02 14.08
C ILE A 312 -22.76 -16.87 12.75
N THR A 313 -22.49 -17.76 11.79
CA THR A 313 -23.12 -17.72 10.47
C THR A 313 -24.62 -18.01 10.57
N TYR A 314 -25.02 -18.98 11.39
CA TYR A 314 -26.43 -19.30 11.60
C TYR A 314 -27.21 -18.11 12.19
N LYS A 315 -26.65 -17.43 13.18
CA LYS A 315 -27.24 -16.21 13.78
C LYS A 315 -27.36 -15.09 12.76
N GLU A 316 -26.36 -14.88 11.92
CA GLU A 316 -26.37 -13.86 10.85
C GLU A 316 -27.42 -14.15 9.77
N LEU A 317 -27.51 -15.39 9.29
CA LEU A 317 -28.51 -15.78 8.29
C LEU A 317 -29.93 -15.60 8.83
N ASN A 318 -30.17 -15.93 10.10
CA ASN A 318 -31.45 -15.66 10.76
C ASN A 318 -31.75 -14.16 10.88
N GLN A 319 -30.75 -13.33 11.17
CA GLN A 319 -30.96 -11.87 11.17
C GLN A 319 -31.24 -11.33 9.76
N MET A 320 -30.60 -11.87 8.72
CA MET A 320 -30.88 -11.51 7.32
C MET A 320 -32.29 -11.90 6.88
N SER A 321 -32.79 -13.08 7.30
CA SER A 321 -34.15 -13.51 6.98
C SER A 321 -35.20 -12.65 7.70
N ILE A 322 -34.95 -12.30 8.97
CA ILE A 322 -35.85 -11.44 9.76
C ILE A 322 -35.87 -10.00 9.22
N SER A 323 -34.71 -9.44 8.84
CA SER A 323 -34.62 -8.09 8.27
C SER A 323 -35.10 -7.99 6.82
N GLY A 324 -35.02 -9.09 6.05
CA GLY A 324 -35.60 -9.20 4.71
C GLY A 324 -37.14 -9.21 4.69
N ASN A 325 -37.78 -9.62 5.80
CA ASN A 325 -39.23 -9.64 5.94
C ASN A 325 -39.89 -8.25 6.12
N ASN A 326 -39.12 -7.17 6.22
CA ASN A 326 -39.66 -5.80 6.20
C ASN A 326 -39.86 -5.22 4.79
N PHE A 327 -39.58 -5.98 3.73
CA PHE A 327 -40.09 -5.64 2.41
C PHE A 327 -41.51 -6.20 2.27
N PRO A 328 -42.53 -5.38 1.99
CA PRO A 328 -43.89 -5.85 1.93
C PRO A 328 -43.97 -6.84 0.77
N TRP A 329 -44.16 -8.12 1.13
CA TRP A 329 -44.67 -9.15 0.24
C TRP A 329 -46.06 -8.72 -0.23
N ARG A 330 -46.09 -7.81 -1.21
CA ARG A 330 -47.31 -7.48 -1.93
C ARG A 330 -47.36 -8.43 -3.11
N GLU A 331 -48.17 -9.47 -2.97
CA GLU A 331 -48.63 -10.31 -4.07
C GLU A 331 -49.09 -9.39 -5.21
N THR A 332 -48.26 -9.28 -6.24
CA THR A 332 -48.68 -8.81 -7.54
C THR A 332 -47.92 -9.61 -8.56
N LEU A 333 -48.65 -10.54 -9.17
CA LEU A 333 -48.26 -11.30 -10.35
C LEU A 333 -47.69 -10.37 -11.42
N LYS A 334 -46.58 -10.80 -12.04
CA LYS A 334 -45.85 -10.22 -13.19
C LYS A 334 -44.79 -9.16 -12.86
N ASP A 335 -43.58 -9.61 -12.55
CA ASP A 335 -42.37 -9.36 -13.37
C ASP A 335 -41.17 -10.04 -12.67
N GLU A 336 -40.55 -11.01 -13.33
CA GLU A 336 -39.30 -11.64 -12.88
C GLU A 336 -38.13 -10.67 -13.01
N LYS A 337 -38.00 -9.75 -12.05
CA LYS A 337 -36.71 -9.18 -11.70
C LYS A 337 -36.26 -9.81 -10.39
N TYR A 338 -35.52 -10.91 -10.49
CA TYR A 338 -34.69 -11.41 -9.41
C TYR A 338 -33.89 -10.23 -8.83
N GLN A 339 -34.25 -9.78 -7.63
CA GLN A 339 -33.55 -8.71 -6.94
C GLN A 339 -32.09 -9.15 -6.74
N SER A 340 -31.14 -8.43 -7.36
CA SER A 340 -29.73 -8.76 -7.22
C SER A 340 -29.31 -8.59 -5.76
N MET A 341 -28.82 -9.66 -5.16
CA MET A 341 -28.25 -9.62 -3.81
C MET A 341 -27.11 -8.61 -3.72
N THR A 342 -26.98 -7.94 -2.57
CA THR A 342 -25.85 -7.04 -2.36
C THR A 342 -24.56 -7.86 -2.20
N ARG A 343 -23.41 -7.31 -2.63
CA ARG A 343 -22.09 -7.98 -2.56
C ARG A 343 -21.77 -8.52 -1.15
N SER A 344 -22.20 -7.82 -0.10
CA SER A 344 -22.01 -8.25 1.30
C SER A 344 -22.88 -9.46 1.67
N GLN A 345 -24.12 -9.53 1.16
CA GLN A 345 -24.98 -10.70 1.36
C GLN A 345 -24.44 -11.92 0.60
N CYS A 346 -23.93 -11.73 -0.62
CA CYS A 346 -23.24 -12.80 -1.35
C CYS A 346 -22.02 -13.33 -0.58
N SER A 347 -21.19 -12.43 -0.03
CA SER A 347 -20.01 -12.83 0.74
C SER A 347 -20.36 -13.72 1.95
N ILE A 348 -21.44 -13.40 2.67
CA ILE A 348 -21.90 -14.17 3.83
C ILE A 348 -22.53 -15.50 3.41
N MET A 349 -23.31 -15.53 2.32
CA MET A 349 -23.84 -16.79 1.78
C MET A 349 -22.74 -17.74 1.30
N GLU A 350 -21.71 -17.21 0.65
CA GLU A 350 -20.54 -18.01 0.25
C GLU A 350 -19.80 -18.57 1.46
N LEU A 351 -19.64 -17.79 2.55
CA LEU A 351 -19.06 -18.31 3.79
C LEU A 351 -19.95 -19.40 4.38
N ALA A 352 -21.27 -19.18 4.43
CA ALA A 352 -22.21 -20.16 4.92
C ALA A 352 -22.15 -21.47 4.12
N ALA A 353 -22.12 -21.39 2.80
CA ALA A 353 -21.95 -22.55 1.94
C ALA A 353 -20.64 -23.29 2.26
N LEU A 354 -19.53 -22.58 2.41
CA LEU A 354 -18.24 -23.18 2.76
C LEU A 354 -18.27 -23.88 4.13
N VAL A 355 -18.90 -23.26 5.12
CA VAL A 355 -19.03 -23.78 6.47
C VAL A 355 -19.93 -25.02 6.48
N PHE A 356 -21.14 -24.95 5.92
CA PHE A 356 -22.08 -26.08 5.90
C PHE A 356 -21.59 -27.26 5.05
N CYS A 357 -20.91 -27.01 3.93
CA CYS A 357 -20.32 -28.08 3.12
C CYS A 357 -19.23 -28.85 3.89
N ARG A 358 -18.51 -28.19 4.80
CA ARG A 358 -17.45 -28.82 5.60
C ARG A 358 -17.96 -29.52 6.84
N ASP A 359 -19.07 -29.07 7.40
CA ASP A 359 -19.75 -29.76 8.51
C ASP A 359 -20.31 -31.14 8.07
N GLN A 360 -20.62 -31.28 6.79
CA GLN A 360 -21.18 -32.51 6.21
C GLN A 360 -20.12 -33.49 5.68
N SER A 361 -18.85 -33.10 5.63
CA SER A 361 -17.72 -33.89 5.10
C SER A 361 -16.85 -34.45 6.20
#